data_AF-J5H5N4-F1
#
_entry.id   AF-J5H5N4-F1
#
_cell.length_a   1.000
_cell.length_b   1.000
_cell.length_c   1.000
_cell.angle_alpha   90.00
_cell.angle_beta   90.00
_cell.angle_gamma   90.00
#
_symmetry.space_group_name_H-M   'P 1'
#
loop_
_entity.id
_entity.type
_entity.pdbx_description
1 polymer ?
#
loop_
_entity_poly.entity_id
_entity_poly.type
_entity_poly.pdbx_seq_one_letter_code
_entity_poly.pdbx_strand_id
1 'polypeptide(L)'
;MIKRHYLTNNDCYKQGRKMIIKGLMLHSVGCNVENPMNFINSWNKSGVYKCVHAFIDEHDVYETLPHDYRAWHCGKGEKGSFNDGYMGVEMCEPSSIVYVSGSSFVDKDVEHTKNFVKNTYKVAVEYFAHLCSKYCLNPLAKNVIVSHSEGHRLGYASDHGDVEHLWNYVGLSMNQFRKDVFYTMVKNIKDESTKKESIVKILSDCIIAENMLINGEMSKIHTIKVENYNYVKLDDLKNLGLSVGYNKANKIVIINFVVSKV
;
A
#
# COMPACT_ATOMS: atom_id res chain seq x y z
N MET A 1 -11.46 -10.74 8.72
CA MET A 1 -10.64 -11.37 9.78
C MET A 1 -9.37 -11.96 9.16
N ILE A 2 -8.30 -12.14 9.94
CA ILE A 2 -7.06 -12.81 9.47
C ILE A 2 -7.14 -14.30 9.83
N LYS A 3 -7.10 -15.16 8.83
CA LYS A 3 -7.12 -16.63 8.92
C LYS A 3 -5.75 -17.18 8.53
N ARG A 4 -5.33 -18.29 9.15
CA ARG A 4 -4.06 -18.95 8.83
C ARG A 4 -4.29 -20.25 8.08
N HIS A 5 -3.72 -20.33 6.89
CA HIS A 5 -3.78 -21.46 5.97
C HIS A 5 -2.39 -21.72 5.38
N TYR A 6 -1.39 -21.96 6.23
CA TYR A 6 -0.02 -22.16 5.77
C TYR A 6 0.10 -23.33 4.80
N LEU A 7 0.78 -23.09 3.68
CA LEU A 7 0.99 -24.06 2.60
C LEU A 7 2.11 -25.04 2.96
N THR A 8 1.94 -25.80 4.05
CA THR A 8 2.98 -26.66 4.63
C THR A 8 3.52 -27.76 3.70
N ASN A 9 2.76 -28.11 2.66
CA ASN A 9 3.17 -29.09 1.65
C ASN A 9 3.86 -28.46 0.43
N ASN A 10 3.81 -27.13 0.28
CA ASN A 10 4.48 -26.39 -0.80
C ASN A 10 6.00 -26.34 -0.57
N ASP A 11 6.77 -26.44 -1.67
CA ASP A 11 8.24 -26.50 -1.59
C ASP A 11 8.86 -25.18 -1.10
N CYS A 12 8.24 -24.02 -1.38
CA CYS A 12 8.64 -22.72 -0.84
C CYS A 12 8.54 -22.68 0.68
N TYR A 13 7.44 -23.18 1.24
CA TYR A 13 7.25 -23.26 2.68
C TYR A 13 8.30 -24.18 3.31
N LYS A 14 8.49 -25.37 2.74
CA LYS A 14 9.46 -26.37 3.23
C LYS A 14 10.90 -25.87 3.17
N GLN A 15 11.25 -25.07 2.17
CA GLN A 15 12.57 -24.47 2.07
C GLN A 15 12.85 -23.53 3.25
N GLY A 16 11.84 -22.82 3.74
CA GLY A 16 11.93 -22.01 4.95
C GLY A 16 13.00 -20.91 4.93
N ARG A 17 13.42 -20.48 3.74
CA ARG A 17 14.47 -19.46 3.59
C ARG A 17 13.99 -18.16 4.23
N LYS A 18 14.74 -17.61 5.17
CA LYS A 18 14.39 -16.35 5.84
C LYS A 18 14.72 -15.12 5.00
N MET A 19 13.98 -14.04 5.21
CA MET A 19 14.25 -12.71 4.65
C MET A 19 14.08 -11.61 5.71
N ILE A 20 14.77 -10.49 5.51
CA ILE A 20 14.51 -9.25 6.25
C ILE A 20 13.40 -8.50 5.52
N ILE A 21 12.30 -8.23 6.20
CA ILE A 21 11.14 -7.53 5.63
C ILE A 21 11.53 -6.06 5.40
N LYS A 22 11.51 -5.63 4.14
CA LYS A 22 11.81 -4.27 3.68
C LYS A 22 10.59 -3.55 3.12
N GLY A 23 9.59 -4.30 2.68
CA GLY A 23 8.38 -3.75 2.07
C GLY A 23 7.30 -4.78 1.81
N LEU A 24 6.25 -4.33 1.15
CA LEU A 24 5.05 -5.07 0.80
C LEU A 24 4.82 -4.98 -0.71
N MET A 25 4.46 -6.08 -1.34
CA MET A 25 4.06 -6.09 -2.75
C MET A 25 2.62 -6.56 -2.88
N LEU A 26 1.80 -5.71 -3.48
CA LEU A 26 0.41 -6.03 -3.80
C LEU A 26 0.32 -6.66 -5.19
N HIS A 27 -0.43 -7.75 -5.26
CA HIS A 27 -0.78 -8.47 -6.49
C HIS A 27 -2.30 -8.58 -6.61
N SER A 28 -2.75 -8.92 -7.79
CA SER A 28 -4.07 -9.53 -7.99
C SER A 28 -3.90 -10.84 -8.75
N VAL A 29 -4.78 -11.80 -8.48
CA VAL A 29 -4.58 -13.20 -8.90
C VAL A 29 -4.57 -13.42 -10.42
N GLY A 30 -4.91 -12.41 -11.22
CA GLY A 30 -4.83 -12.44 -12.68
C GLY A 30 -5.80 -13.41 -13.35
N CYS A 31 -6.86 -13.79 -12.64
CA CYS A 31 -7.94 -14.64 -13.12
C CYS A 31 -9.20 -14.40 -12.28
N ASN A 32 -10.38 -14.64 -12.87
CA ASN A 32 -11.70 -14.32 -12.32
C ASN A 32 -12.14 -15.28 -11.20
N VAL A 33 -11.33 -15.39 -10.15
CA VAL A 33 -11.54 -16.28 -9.01
C VAL A 33 -11.66 -15.45 -7.74
N GLU A 34 -12.85 -15.49 -7.13
CA GLU A 34 -13.16 -14.73 -5.92
C GLU A 34 -12.78 -15.46 -4.62
N ASN A 35 -12.75 -16.80 -4.66
CA ASN A 35 -12.50 -17.62 -3.48
C ASN A 35 -11.01 -18.00 -3.34
N PRO A 36 -10.30 -17.48 -2.32
CA PRO A 36 -8.87 -17.75 -2.13
C PRO A 36 -8.56 -19.21 -1.84
N MET A 37 -9.51 -19.99 -1.31
CA MET A 37 -9.32 -21.41 -1.04
C MET A 37 -9.00 -22.23 -2.30
N ASN A 38 -9.42 -21.76 -3.48
CA ASN A 38 -9.06 -22.40 -4.75
C ASN A 38 -7.54 -22.37 -4.99
N PHE A 39 -6.87 -21.25 -4.68
CA PHE A 39 -5.43 -21.13 -4.77
C PHE A 39 -4.74 -21.88 -3.63
N ILE A 40 -5.21 -21.70 -2.39
CA ILE A 40 -4.63 -22.34 -1.21
C ILE A 40 -4.59 -23.86 -1.37
N ASN A 41 -5.70 -24.47 -1.78
CA ASN A 41 -5.77 -25.92 -1.96
C ASN A 41 -4.93 -26.40 -3.14
N SER A 42 -4.91 -25.65 -4.25
CA SER A 42 -4.14 -26.05 -5.44
C SER A 42 -2.64 -25.84 -5.29
N TRP A 43 -2.20 -24.88 -4.46
CA TRP A 43 -0.78 -24.55 -4.25
C TRP A 43 -0.15 -25.32 -3.09
N ASN A 44 -0.95 -25.90 -2.18
CA ASN A 44 -0.45 -26.67 -1.03
C ASN A 44 -0.01 -28.10 -1.40
N LYS A 45 0.96 -28.21 -2.32
CA LYS A 45 1.56 -29.46 -2.78
C LYS A 45 2.97 -29.22 -3.33
N SER A 46 3.75 -30.29 -3.45
CA SER A 46 5.08 -30.22 -4.09
C SER A 46 4.97 -29.98 -5.59
N GLY A 47 6.00 -29.41 -6.20
CA GLY A 47 6.08 -29.09 -7.63
C GLY A 47 5.35 -27.80 -8.03
N VAL A 48 4.82 -27.03 -7.07
CA VAL A 48 4.24 -25.70 -7.32
C VAL A 48 5.26 -24.62 -7.01
N TYR A 49 5.74 -23.94 -8.05
CA TYR A 49 6.78 -22.91 -7.96
C TYR A 49 6.20 -21.49 -7.77
N LYS A 50 5.15 -21.38 -6.96
CA LYS A 50 4.49 -20.13 -6.57
C LYS A 50 4.06 -20.22 -5.11
N CYS A 51 4.29 -19.16 -4.35
CA CYS A 51 3.85 -19.05 -2.96
C CYS A 51 3.86 -17.57 -2.56
N VAL A 52 2.77 -17.11 -1.96
CA VAL A 52 2.59 -15.73 -1.46
C VAL A 52 2.41 -15.75 0.05
N HIS A 53 2.44 -14.60 0.70
CA HIS A 53 2.25 -14.50 2.16
C HIS A 53 0.79 -14.51 2.55
N ALA A 54 -0.07 -13.93 1.72
CA ALA A 54 -1.50 -13.94 1.97
C ALA A 54 -2.31 -13.82 0.67
N PHE A 55 -3.54 -14.32 0.74
CA PHE A 55 -4.62 -13.99 -0.18
C PHE A 55 -5.67 -13.10 0.51
N ILE A 56 -6.40 -12.31 -0.26
CA ILE A 56 -7.46 -11.42 0.20
C ILE A 56 -8.72 -11.67 -0.63
N ASP A 57 -9.86 -11.88 0.05
CA ASP A 57 -11.19 -11.77 -0.54
C ASP A 57 -11.89 -10.48 -0.05
N GLU A 58 -13.17 -10.33 -0.33
CA GLU A 58 -13.93 -9.14 0.04
C GLU A 58 -14.17 -8.96 1.57
N HIS A 59 -13.78 -9.94 2.39
CA HIS A 59 -14.06 -9.97 3.83
C HIS A 59 -12.84 -10.29 4.71
N ASP A 60 -11.96 -11.15 4.22
CA ASP A 60 -10.97 -11.86 5.01
C ASP A 60 -9.59 -11.89 4.33
N VAL A 61 -8.59 -12.07 5.17
CA VAL A 61 -7.19 -12.30 4.78
C VAL A 61 -6.83 -13.73 5.13
N TYR A 62 -6.12 -14.41 4.24
CA TYR A 62 -5.69 -15.80 4.41
C TYR A 62 -4.17 -15.84 4.36
N GLU A 63 -3.51 -15.82 5.51
CA GLU A 63 -2.05 -15.95 5.61
C GLU A 63 -1.62 -17.37 5.23
N THR A 64 -0.78 -17.49 4.22
CA THR A 64 -0.37 -18.75 3.57
C THR A 64 1.11 -19.07 3.71
N LEU A 65 1.92 -18.10 4.16
CA LEU A 65 3.34 -18.28 4.45
C LEU A 65 3.73 -17.43 5.68
N PRO A 66 4.63 -17.89 6.56
CA PRO A 66 5.17 -17.04 7.62
C PRO A 66 5.79 -15.77 7.03
N HIS A 67 5.54 -14.63 7.65
CA HIS A 67 5.91 -13.30 7.12
C HIS A 67 7.40 -13.11 6.86
N ASP A 68 8.27 -13.82 7.59
CA ASP A 68 9.72 -13.72 7.45
C ASP A 68 10.31 -14.80 6.54
N TYR A 69 9.47 -15.62 5.89
CA TYR A 69 9.90 -16.58 4.87
C TYR A 69 9.94 -15.88 3.51
N ARG A 70 10.96 -16.17 2.73
CA ARG A 70 11.12 -15.69 1.37
C ARG A 70 10.11 -16.38 0.47
N ALA A 71 9.08 -15.67 0.05
CA ALA A 71 8.07 -16.14 -0.90
C ALA A 71 8.61 -16.30 -2.34
N TRP A 72 7.82 -16.96 -3.19
CA TRP A 72 8.05 -17.11 -4.63
C TRP A 72 6.87 -16.48 -5.37
N HIS A 73 6.81 -15.15 -5.39
CA HIS A 73 5.62 -14.42 -5.85
C HIS A 73 5.88 -13.48 -7.03
N CYS A 74 7.03 -12.80 -7.11
CA CYS A 74 7.23 -11.74 -8.11
C CYS A 74 8.27 -12.05 -9.20
N GLY A 75 8.78 -13.28 -9.29
CA GLY A 75 9.87 -13.59 -10.22
C GLY A 75 11.13 -12.73 -9.96
N LYS A 76 11.85 -12.36 -11.03
CA LYS A 76 13.03 -11.48 -10.97
C LYS A 76 13.02 -10.49 -12.14
N GLY A 77 13.64 -9.33 -11.95
CA GLY A 77 14.03 -8.42 -13.02
C GLY A 77 15.55 -8.26 -13.11
N GLU A 78 16.01 -7.30 -13.91
CA GLU A 78 17.43 -7.06 -14.17
C GLU A 78 18.23 -6.65 -12.92
N LYS A 79 17.57 -6.07 -11.91
CA LYS A 79 18.19 -5.60 -10.66
C LYS A 79 18.05 -6.59 -9.49
N GLY A 80 17.43 -7.75 -9.73
CA GLY A 80 17.22 -8.79 -8.72
C GLY A 80 15.74 -9.09 -8.50
N SER A 81 15.38 -9.44 -7.27
CA SER A 81 14.03 -9.91 -6.94
C SER A 81 13.52 -9.29 -5.65
N PHE A 82 12.31 -8.75 -5.68
CA PHE A 82 11.63 -8.33 -4.45
C PHE A 82 11.21 -9.50 -3.56
N ASN A 83 11.21 -10.75 -4.06
CA ASN A 83 11.07 -11.92 -3.21
C ASN A 83 12.09 -11.93 -2.05
N ASP A 84 13.28 -11.34 -2.21
CA ASP A 84 14.35 -11.31 -1.19
C ASP A 84 14.11 -10.33 -0.02
N GLY A 85 12.97 -9.62 0.01
CA GLY A 85 12.63 -8.76 1.15
C GLY A 85 11.22 -8.19 1.18
N TYR A 86 10.31 -8.61 0.29
CA TYR A 86 8.94 -8.09 0.23
C TYR A 86 7.93 -9.17 0.53
N MET A 87 6.91 -8.80 1.33
CA MET A 87 5.76 -9.66 1.51
C MET A 87 4.79 -9.52 0.32
N GLY A 88 4.71 -10.53 -0.54
CA GLY A 88 3.69 -10.62 -1.59
C GLY A 88 2.29 -10.98 -1.05
N VAL A 89 1.29 -10.19 -1.42
CA VAL A 89 -0.13 -10.38 -1.06
C VAL A 89 -1.00 -10.33 -2.31
N GLU A 90 -1.84 -11.34 -2.51
CA GLU A 90 -2.72 -11.51 -3.67
C GLU A 90 -4.15 -11.10 -3.34
N MET A 91 -4.73 -10.14 -4.06
CA MET A 91 -6.18 -9.93 -4.04
C MET A 91 -6.87 -10.84 -5.04
N CYS A 92 -7.95 -11.47 -4.61
CA CYS A 92 -8.86 -12.16 -5.51
C CYS A 92 -9.49 -11.15 -6.50
N GLU A 93 -9.97 -11.64 -7.63
CA GLU A 93 -10.59 -10.83 -8.68
C GLU A 93 -12.03 -11.28 -8.93
N PRO A 94 -12.91 -10.37 -9.38
CA PRO A 94 -14.32 -10.68 -9.53
C PRO A 94 -14.57 -11.75 -10.59
N SER A 95 -15.56 -12.60 -10.38
CA SER A 95 -15.96 -13.67 -11.29
C SER A 95 -16.60 -13.14 -12.58
N SER A 96 -17.10 -11.92 -12.56
CA SER A 96 -17.77 -11.21 -13.66
C SER A 96 -16.84 -10.76 -14.79
N ILE A 97 -15.53 -10.68 -14.57
CA ILE A 97 -14.57 -10.34 -15.63
C ILE A 97 -14.14 -11.59 -16.42
N VAL A 98 -13.94 -11.42 -17.73
CA VAL A 98 -13.39 -12.45 -18.61
C VAL A 98 -12.20 -11.87 -19.35
N TYR A 99 -11.00 -12.38 -19.06
CA TYR A 99 -9.79 -11.98 -19.76
C TYR A 99 -9.85 -12.37 -21.24
N VAL A 100 -9.54 -11.41 -22.12
CA VAL A 100 -9.55 -11.60 -23.58
C VAL A 100 -8.16 -11.54 -24.19
N SER A 101 -7.24 -10.78 -23.59
CA SER A 101 -5.83 -10.73 -24.02
C SER A 101 -5.00 -10.00 -22.97
N GLY A 102 -3.93 -10.63 -22.49
CA GLY A 102 -3.08 -10.07 -21.43
C GLY A 102 -3.93 -9.59 -20.25
N SER A 103 -3.71 -8.35 -19.83
CA SER A 103 -4.47 -7.71 -18.75
C SER A 103 -5.81 -7.09 -19.19
N SER A 104 -6.24 -7.27 -20.45
CA SER A 104 -7.52 -6.77 -20.95
C SER A 104 -8.63 -7.77 -20.70
N PHE A 105 -9.79 -7.29 -20.25
CA PHE A 105 -10.95 -8.12 -19.94
C PHE A 105 -12.26 -7.48 -20.41
N VAL A 106 -13.29 -8.33 -20.54
CA VAL A 106 -14.69 -7.92 -20.71
C VAL A 106 -15.41 -8.14 -19.40
N ASP A 107 -16.08 -7.12 -18.90
CA ASP A 107 -16.91 -7.20 -17.71
C ASP A 107 -18.34 -7.60 -18.08
N LYS A 108 -18.88 -8.63 -17.41
CA LYS A 108 -20.24 -9.12 -17.59
C LYS A 108 -21.21 -8.55 -16.55
N ASP A 109 -20.70 -7.96 -15.47
CA ASP A 109 -21.48 -7.33 -14.40
C ASP A 109 -20.67 -6.21 -13.73
N VAL A 110 -20.88 -5.00 -14.24
CA VAL A 110 -20.13 -3.80 -13.81
C VAL A 110 -20.38 -3.43 -12.36
N GLU A 111 -21.60 -3.66 -11.86
CA GLU A 111 -21.95 -3.33 -10.49
C GLU A 111 -21.26 -4.29 -9.52
N HIS A 112 -21.34 -5.59 -9.80
CA HIS A 112 -20.63 -6.61 -9.03
C HIS A 112 -19.12 -6.39 -9.02
N THR A 113 -18.51 -6.19 -10.19
CA THR A 113 -17.06 -5.91 -10.33
C THR A 113 -16.66 -4.72 -9.47
N LYS A 114 -17.39 -3.60 -9.54
CA LYS A 114 -17.07 -2.40 -8.74
C LYS A 114 -17.18 -2.66 -7.24
N ASN A 115 -18.19 -3.39 -6.80
CA ASN A 115 -18.39 -3.70 -5.38
C ASN A 115 -17.28 -4.63 -4.87
N PHE A 116 -16.99 -5.71 -5.60
CA PHE A 116 -15.97 -6.68 -5.25
C PHE A 116 -14.57 -6.05 -5.17
N VAL A 117 -14.18 -5.25 -6.18
CA VAL A 117 -12.88 -4.57 -6.19
C VAL A 117 -12.77 -3.55 -5.05
N LYS A 118 -13.84 -2.80 -4.75
CA LYS A 118 -13.83 -1.85 -3.62
C LYS A 118 -13.77 -2.56 -2.26
N ASN A 119 -14.40 -3.72 -2.12
CA ASN A 119 -14.38 -4.46 -0.87
C ASN A 119 -12.99 -5.10 -0.63
N THR A 120 -12.44 -5.79 -1.62
CA THR A 120 -11.06 -6.34 -1.56
C THR A 120 -10.03 -5.23 -1.31
N TYR A 121 -10.17 -4.07 -1.95
CA TYR A 121 -9.34 -2.88 -1.67
C TYR A 121 -9.36 -2.47 -0.20
N LYS A 122 -10.54 -2.39 0.42
CA LYS A 122 -10.68 -2.02 1.84
C LYS A 122 -10.00 -3.04 2.76
N VAL A 123 -10.17 -4.33 2.48
CA VAL A 123 -9.51 -5.40 3.23
C VAL A 123 -7.99 -5.32 3.08
N ALA A 124 -7.50 -5.05 1.86
CA ALA A 124 -6.08 -4.84 1.59
C ALA A 124 -5.52 -3.63 2.34
N VAL A 125 -6.26 -2.50 2.40
CA VAL A 125 -5.85 -1.31 3.15
C VAL A 125 -5.67 -1.63 4.64
N GLU A 126 -6.64 -2.28 5.27
CA GLU A 126 -6.57 -2.66 6.69
C GLU A 126 -5.42 -3.64 6.96
N TYR A 127 -5.22 -4.62 6.07
CA TYR A 127 -4.16 -5.61 6.24
C TYR A 127 -2.76 -5.00 6.05
N PHE A 128 -2.57 -4.18 5.02
CA PHE A 128 -1.29 -3.49 4.81
C PHE A 128 -1.01 -2.50 5.94
N ALA A 129 -2.02 -1.82 6.48
CA ALA A 129 -1.87 -0.97 7.66
C ALA A 129 -1.43 -1.76 8.89
N HIS A 130 -2.01 -2.94 9.11
CA HIS A 130 -1.59 -3.87 10.15
C HIS A 130 -0.12 -4.31 9.98
N LEU A 131 0.28 -4.70 8.78
CA LEU A 131 1.66 -5.12 8.47
C LEU A 131 2.66 -3.96 8.64
N CYS A 132 2.33 -2.76 8.15
CA CYS A 132 3.16 -1.58 8.29
C CYS A 132 3.37 -1.20 9.76
N SER A 133 2.32 -1.26 10.57
CA SER A 133 2.42 -1.06 12.02
C SER A 133 3.32 -2.13 12.67
N LYS A 134 3.08 -3.41 12.36
CA LYS A 134 3.81 -4.55 12.94
C LYS A 134 5.30 -4.54 12.64
N TYR A 135 5.69 -4.09 11.45
CA TYR A 135 7.08 -4.12 10.97
C TYR A 135 7.71 -2.74 10.86
N CYS A 136 7.09 -1.71 11.43
CA CYS A 136 7.57 -0.32 11.41
C CYS A 136 7.87 0.18 9.98
N LEU A 137 7.04 -0.19 9.01
CA LEU A 137 7.18 0.24 7.62
C LEU A 137 6.40 1.53 7.39
N ASN A 138 7.01 2.51 6.72
CA ASN A 138 6.36 3.76 6.36
C ASN A 138 5.62 3.60 5.01
N PRO A 139 4.27 3.60 4.95
CA PRO A 139 3.52 3.36 3.71
C PRO A 139 3.78 4.38 2.61
N LEU A 140 4.21 5.60 2.97
CA LEU A 140 4.47 6.70 2.03
C LEU A 140 5.93 6.74 1.56
N ALA A 141 6.82 6.00 2.21
CA ALA A 141 8.22 5.98 1.83
C ALA A 141 8.41 5.25 0.48
N LYS A 142 9.41 5.71 -0.26
CA LYS A 142 9.74 5.19 -1.59
C LYS A 142 9.92 3.68 -1.56
N ASN A 143 9.21 2.99 -2.44
CA ASN A 143 9.26 1.55 -2.65
C ASN A 143 8.89 0.69 -1.42
N VAL A 144 8.28 1.24 -0.36
CA VAL A 144 7.87 0.41 0.79
C VAL A 144 6.63 -0.42 0.47
N ILE A 145 5.67 0.17 -0.22
CA ILE A 145 4.54 -0.54 -0.83
C ILE A 145 4.69 -0.38 -2.34
N VAL A 146 4.56 -1.47 -3.10
CA VAL A 146 4.60 -1.49 -4.57
C VAL A 146 3.58 -2.48 -5.12
N SER A 147 3.06 -2.27 -6.32
CA SER A 147 2.40 -3.34 -7.09
C SER A 147 3.43 -4.23 -7.78
N HIS A 148 3.00 -5.35 -8.38
CA HIS A 148 3.87 -6.14 -9.25
C HIS A 148 4.35 -5.30 -10.43
N SER A 149 3.44 -4.56 -11.07
CA SER A 149 3.70 -3.67 -12.21
C SER A 149 4.75 -2.58 -11.88
N GLU A 150 4.67 -1.96 -10.70
CA GLU A 150 5.71 -1.04 -10.22
C GLU A 150 7.02 -1.77 -9.94
N GLY A 151 6.97 -2.97 -9.35
CA GLY A 151 8.13 -3.82 -9.12
C GLY A 151 8.88 -4.17 -10.42
N HIS A 152 8.13 -4.42 -11.49
CA HIS A 152 8.68 -4.66 -12.82
C HIS A 152 9.41 -3.42 -13.34
N ARG A 153 8.73 -2.26 -13.35
CA ARG A 153 9.31 -0.98 -13.77
C ARG A 153 10.58 -0.60 -12.99
N LEU A 154 10.64 -0.99 -11.71
CA LEU A 154 11.82 -0.76 -10.87
C LEU A 154 12.98 -1.73 -11.19
N GLY A 155 12.70 -2.84 -11.87
CA GLY A 155 13.68 -3.86 -12.27
C GLY A 155 13.80 -5.05 -11.29
N TYR A 156 12.82 -5.25 -10.41
CA TYR A 156 12.87 -6.26 -9.33
C TYR A 156 11.78 -7.34 -9.42
N ALA A 157 10.95 -7.30 -10.47
CA ALA A 157 9.91 -8.30 -10.70
C ALA A 157 9.77 -8.64 -12.20
N SER A 158 9.10 -9.77 -12.47
CA SER A 158 8.67 -10.16 -13.82
C SER A 158 7.69 -9.17 -14.43
N ASP A 159 7.51 -9.24 -15.75
CA ASP A 159 6.65 -8.32 -16.52
C ASP A 159 5.15 -8.67 -16.39
N HIS A 160 4.62 -8.53 -15.17
CA HIS A 160 3.19 -8.61 -14.91
C HIS A 160 2.60 -7.22 -14.62
N GLY A 161 1.40 -6.97 -15.13
CA GLY A 161 0.73 -5.66 -15.10
C GLY A 161 -0.17 -5.40 -13.89
N ASP A 162 -0.30 -6.36 -12.97
CA ASP A 162 -1.16 -6.24 -11.79
C ASP A 162 -0.59 -5.26 -10.75
N VAL A 163 -1.43 -4.53 -10.02
CA VAL A 163 -2.91 -4.58 -9.95
C VAL A 163 -3.60 -3.54 -10.84
N GLU A 164 -2.82 -2.67 -11.47
CA GLU A 164 -3.30 -1.44 -12.09
C GLU A 164 -4.33 -1.69 -13.21
N HIS A 165 -4.26 -2.82 -13.93
CA HIS A 165 -5.25 -3.15 -14.97
C HIS A 165 -6.69 -3.22 -14.43
N LEU A 166 -6.86 -3.79 -13.23
CA LEU A 166 -8.14 -3.89 -12.56
C LEU A 166 -8.53 -2.58 -11.86
N TRP A 167 -7.56 -1.92 -11.22
CA TRP A 167 -7.83 -0.72 -10.44
C TRP A 167 -8.15 0.51 -11.29
N ASN A 168 -7.47 0.67 -12.43
CA ASN A 168 -7.76 1.76 -13.36
C ASN A 168 -9.21 1.69 -13.87
N TYR A 169 -9.75 0.48 -14.06
CA TYR A 169 -11.14 0.25 -14.48
C TYR A 169 -12.17 0.83 -13.50
N VAL A 170 -11.86 0.85 -12.19
CA VAL A 170 -12.75 1.35 -11.14
C VAL A 170 -12.31 2.69 -10.53
N GLY A 171 -11.28 3.33 -11.10
CA GLY A 171 -10.77 4.64 -10.66
C GLY A 171 -9.91 4.62 -9.38
N LEU A 172 -9.26 3.49 -9.08
CA LEU A 172 -8.32 3.35 -7.96
C LEU A 172 -6.87 3.47 -8.44
N SER A 173 -5.95 3.81 -7.54
CA SER A 173 -4.53 3.91 -7.85
C SER A 173 -3.65 3.48 -6.69
N MET A 174 -2.42 3.08 -7.02
CA MET A 174 -1.38 2.75 -6.04
C MET A 174 -1.03 3.94 -5.12
N ASN A 175 -1.02 5.17 -5.62
CA ASN A 175 -0.81 6.36 -4.79
C ASN A 175 -1.93 6.54 -3.76
N GLN A 176 -3.18 6.37 -4.17
CA GLN A 176 -4.32 6.43 -3.25
C GLN A 176 -4.23 5.31 -2.20
N PHE A 177 -3.87 4.10 -2.61
CA PHE A 177 -3.70 2.97 -1.69
C PHE A 177 -2.69 3.25 -0.59
N ARG A 178 -1.51 3.80 -0.91
CA ARG A 178 -0.51 4.17 0.10
C ARG A 178 -1.02 5.22 1.08
N LYS A 179 -1.75 6.22 0.58
CA LYS A 179 -2.40 7.24 1.42
C LYS A 179 -3.41 6.60 2.36
N ASP A 180 -4.27 5.73 1.86
CA ASP A 180 -5.31 5.05 2.65
C ASP A 180 -4.72 4.07 3.69
N VAL A 181 -3.67 3.35 3.32
CA VAL A 181 -2.89 2.50 4.25
C VAL A 181 -2.28 3.35 5.36
N PHE A 182 -1.65 4.47 5.02
CA PHE A 182 -1.10 5.40 6.00
C PHE A 182 -2.17 5.92 6.97
N TYR A 183 -3.29 6.41 6.46
CA TYR A 183 -4.37 6.94 7.31
C TYR A 183 -4.98 5.86 8.20
N THR A 184 -5.19 4.66 7.66
CA THR A 184 -5.70 3.52 8.42
C THR A 184 -4.72 3.07 9.50
N MET A 185 -3.43 2.99 9.17
CA MET A 185 -2.35 2.67 10.11
C MET A 185 -2.33 3.68 11.27
N VAL A 186 -2.42 4.99 10.98
CA VAL A 186 -2.46 6.06 11.98
C VAL A 186 -3.73 6.03 12.81
N LYS A 187 -4.88 5.73 12.20
CA LYS A 187 -6.18 5.62 12.88
C LYS A 187 -6.19 4.47 13.90
N ASN A 188 -5.55 3.35 13.58
CA ASN A 188 -5.58 2.13 14.38
C ASN A 188 -4.66 2.17 15.63
N ILE A 189 -3.88 3.23 15.82
CA ILE A 189 -3.07 3.43 17.04
C ILE A 189 -3.98 3.82 18.20
N LYS A 190 -4.10 2.94 19.21
CA LYS A 190 -5.12 3.01 20.27
C LYS A 190 -4.80 3.93 21.45
N ASP A 191 -3.54 4.24 21.69
CA ASP A 191 -3.11 5.15 22.77
C ASP A 191 -2.79 6.52 22.18
N GLU A 192 -3.41 7.60 22.66
CA GLU A 192 -3.18 8.96 22.15
C GLU A 192 -1.72 9.41 22.29
N SER A 193 -1.01 8.99 23.33
CA SER A 193 0.39 9.35 23.54
C SER A 193 1.31 8.60 22.58
N THR A 194 1.16 7.27 22.47
CA THR A 194 1.82 6.43 21.46
C THR A 194 1.43 6.84 20.03
N LYS A 195 0.20 7.29 19.80
CA LYS A 195 -0.29 7.80 18.52
C LYS A 195 0.45 9.07 18.16
N LYS A 196 0.57 10.03 19.09
CA LYS A 196 1.31 11.27 18.85
C LYS A 196 2.79 11.00 18.59
N GLU A 197 3.42 10.10 19.34
CA GLU A 197 4.85 9.79 19.21
C GLU A 197 5.16 8.93 17.96
N SER A 198 4.34 7.94 17.66
CA SER A 198 4.44 7.13 16.43
C SER A 198 4.11 7.95 15.19
N ILE A 199 3.07 8.80 15.23
CA ILE A 199 2.81 9.77 14.15
C ILE A 199 4.00 10.71 14.02
N VAL A 200 4.56 11.25 15.11
CA VAL A 200 5.74 12.14 15.05
C VAL A 200 6.95 11.43 14.46
N LYS A 201 7.18 10.15 14.77
CA LYS A 201 8.29 9.36 14.23
C LYS A 201 8.09 8.98 12.75
N ILE A 202 6.88 8.56 12.38
CA ILE A 202 6.54 8.23 10.98
C ILE A 202 6.54 9.51 10.14
N LEU A 203 5.99 10.59 10.68
CA LEU A 203 6.05 11.90 10.06
C LEU A 203 7.47 12.45 10.06
N SER A 204 8.34 12.24 11.05
CA SER A 204 9.72 12.77 11.01
C SER A 204 10.55 12.18 9.88
N ASP A 205 10.22 10.97 9.43
CA ASP A 205 10.84 10.33 8.27
C ASP A 205 10.25 10.81 6.93
N CYS A 206 9.03 11.35 6.92
CA CYS A 206 8.33 11.88 5.73
C CYS A 206 8.43 13.41 5.59
N ILE A 207 8.39 14.10 6.71
CA ILE A 207 8.42 15.54 6.88
C ILE A 207 9.89 15.93 6.90
N ILE A 208 10.36 16.36 5.75
CA ILE A 208 11.68 16.92 5.61
C ILE A 208 11.60 18.43 5.81
N ALA A 209 12.58 18.99 6.49
CA ALA A 209 12.73 20.42 6.61
C ALA A 209 13.38 20.96 5.32
N GLU A 210 12.58 21.48 4.40
CA GLU A 210 13.06 22.10 3.15
C GLU A 210 13.02 23.63 3.24
N ASN A 211 13.95 24.28 2.53
CA ASN A 211 13.88 25.72 2.35
C ASN A 211 12.79 26.02 1.32
N MET A 212 11.72 26.70 1.75
CA MET A 212 10.60 27.11 0.91
C MET A 212 10.43 28.62 0.97
N LEU A 213 10.07 29.23 -0.15
CA LEU A 213 9.73 30.65 -0.21
C LEU A 213 8.35 30.86 0.42
N ILE A 214 8.31 31.48 1.59
CA ILE A 214 7.09 31.79 2.32
C ILE A 214 7.03 33.30 2.51
N ASN A 215 5.99 33.94 1.99
CA ASN A 215 5.80 35.39 2.06
C ASN A 215 7.00 36.24 1.59
N GLY A 216 7.67 35.79 0.52
CA GLY A 216 8.84 36.48 -0.04
C GLY A 216 10.17 36.19 0.67
N GLU A 217 10.18 35.38 1.73
CA GLU A 217 11.40 35.00 2.46
C GLU A 217 11.64 33.49 2.39
N MET A 218 12.90 33.08 2.19
CA MET A 218 13.27 31.67 2.22
C MET A 218 13.32 31.18 3.67
N SER A 219 12.39 30.30 4.01
CA SER A 219 12.24 29.76 5.37
C SER A 219 12.36 28.25 5.38
N LYS A 220 12.95 27.70 6.44
CA LYS A 220 13.05 26.25 6.62
C LYS A 220 11.74 25.71 7.19
N ILE A 221 11.04 24.91 6.40
CA ILE A 221 9.69 24.43 6.65
C ILE A 221 9.64 22.91 6.62
N HIS A 222 9.02 22.33 7.63
CA HIS A 222 8.64 20.93 7.67
C HIS A 222 7.52 20.65 6.64
N THR A 223 7.89 19.92 5.58
CA THR A 223 7.01 19.61 4.44
C THR A 223 7.05 18.13 4.07
N ILE A 224 5.92 17.60 3.58
CA ILE A 224 5.87 16.32 2.84
C ILE A 224 5.52 16.64 1.39
N LYS A 225 6.33 16.14 0.46
CA LYS A 225 5.96 16.11 -0.96
C LYS A 225 5.10 14.89 -1.23
N VAL A 226 3.88 15.13 -1.68
CA VAL A 226 2.99 14.07 -2.16
C VAL A 226 2.53 14.46 -3.55
N GLU A 227 2.99 13.70 -4.54
CA GLU A 227 2.79 13.99 -5.97
C GLU A 227 3.27 15.41 -6.33
N ASN A 228 2.38 16.30 -6.80
CA ASN A 228 2.70 17.67 -7.23
C ASN A 228 2.41 18.72 -6.14
N TYR A 229 2.13 18.29 -4.90
CA TYR A 229 1.75 19.18 -3.81
C TYR A 229 2.77 19.13 -2.67
N ASN A 230 3.07 20.30 -2.11
CA ASN A 230 3.83 20.45 -0.87
C ASN A 230 2.84 20.61 0.29
N TYR A 231 2.85 19.65 1.22
CA TYR A 231 2.04 19.70 2.43
C TYR A 231 2.86 20.28 3.56
N VAL A 232 2.48 21.47 4.02
CA VAL A 232 3.22 22.20 5.05
C VAL A 232 2.58 22.02 6.42
N LYS A 233 3.40 21.79 7.45
CA LYS A 233 2.93 21.79 8.84
C LYS A 233 2.45 23.18 9.23
N LEU A 234 1.19 23.29 9.65
CA LEU A 234 0.57 24.58 10.02
C LEU A 234 1.27 25.29 11.18
N ASP A 235 1.84 24.56 12.14
CA ASP A 235 2.56 25.19 13.26
C ASP A 235 3.86 25.87 12.82
N ASP A 236 4.52 25.40 11.77
CA ASP A 236 5.70 26.07 11.23
C ASP A 236 5.32 27.43 10.64
N LEU A 237 4.16 27.51 9.95
CA LEU A 237 3.65 28.77 9.44
C LEU A 237 3.34 29.75 10.57
N LYS A 238 2.76 29.29 11.69
CA LYS A 238 2.55 30.13 12.88
C LYS A 238 3.86 30.64 13.48
N ASN A 239 4.88 29.79 13.55
CA ASN A 239 6.20 30.17 14.07
C ASN A 239 6.90 31.22 13.18
N LEU A 240 6.59 31.24 11.88
CA LEU A 240 7.00 32.31 10.96
C LEU A 240 6.12 33.57 11.02
N GLY A 241 5.20 33.67 11.99
CA GLY A 241 4.35 34.84 12.17
C GLY A 241 3.13 34.90 11.25
N LEU A 242 2.82 33.84 10.50
CA LEU A 242 1.57 33.77 9.73
C LEU A 242 0.40 33.47 10.66
N SER A 243 -0.72 34.16 10.43
CA SER A 243 -1.95 33.88 11.16
C SER A 243 -2.61 32.64 10.57
N VAL A 244 -2.49 31.50 11.28
CA VAL A 244 -3.22 30.27 10.98
C VAL A 244 -4.38 30.11 11.96
N GLY A 245 -5.59 30.38 11.49
CA GLY A 245 -6.84 30.26 12.24
C GLY A 245 -7.67 29.04 11.83
N TYR A 246 -8.65 28.69 12.66
CA TYR A 246 -9.64 27.66 12.34
C TYR A 246 -11.06 28.24 12.48
N ASN A 247 -11.79 28.32 11.38
CA ASN A 247 -13.20 28.70 11.40
C ASN A 247 -14.04 27.48 11.79
N LYS A 248 -14.49 27.45 13.06
CA LYS A 248 -15.25 26.33 13.63
C LYS A 248 -16.62 26.13 12.99
N ALA A 249 -17.27 27.20 12.52
CA ALA A 249 -18.59 27.13 11.90
C ALA A 249 -18.54 26.43 10.53
N ASN A 250 -17.52 26.76 9.74
CA ASN A 250 -17.36 26.23 8.39
C ASN A 250 -16.40 25.04 8.31
N LYS A 251 -15.71 24.71 9.41
CA LYS A 251 -14.65 23.69 9.51
C LYS A 251 -13.48 23.93 8.53
N ILE A 252 -13.15 25.19 8.27
CA ILE A 252 -12.10 25.59 7.31
C ILE A 252 -10.89 26.15 8.06
N VAL A 253 -9.68 25.76 7.64
CA VAL A 253 -8.42 26.38 8.06
C VAL A 253 -8.19 27.66 7.27
N ILE A 254 -7.93 28.76 7.97
CA ILE A 254 -7.64 30.07 7.36
C ILE A 254 -6.15 30.35 7.55
N ILE A 255 -5.45 30.70 6.46
CA ILE A 255 -4.05 31.11 6.49
C ILE A 255 -3.99 32.52 5.90
N ASN A 256 -3.62 33.51 6.71
CA ASN A 256 -3.44 34.89 6.25
C ASN A 256 -1.96 35.14 6.00
N PHE A 257 -1.62 35.39 4.74
CA PHE A 257 -0.30 35.89 4.36
C PHE A 257 -0.26 37.40 4.64
N VAL A 258 0.75 37.85 5.39
CA VAL A 258 0.92 39.28 5.65
C VAL A 258 1.31 39.93 4.33
N VAL A 259 0.44 40.79 3.78
CA VAL A 259 0.73 41.50 2.53
C VAL A 259 2.05 42.25 2.70
N SER A 260 3.07 41.85 1.92
CA SER A 260 4.35 42.54 1.88
C SER A 260 4.09 44.01 1.55
N LYS A 261 4.50 44.91 2.43
CA LYS A 261 4.60 46.34 2.09
C LYS A 261 5.63 46.43 0.97
N VAL A 262 5.16 46.77 -0.23
CA VAL A 262 5.97 47.13 -1.39
C VAL A 262 6.90 48.29 -1.02
#